data_AF-A0A0J6WSM3-F1
#
_entry.id   AF-A0A0J6WSM3-F1
#
_cell.length_a   1.000
_cell.length_b   1.000
_cell.length_c   1.000
_cell.angle_alpha   90.00
_cell.angle_beta   90.00
_cell.angle_gamma   90.00
#
_symmetry.space_group_name_H-M   'P 1'
#
loop_
_entity.id
_entity.type
_entity.pdbx_description
1 polymer ?
#
loop_
_entity_poly.entity_id
_entity_poly.type
_entity_poly.pdbx_seq_one_letter_code
_entity_poly.pdbx_strand_id
1 'polypeptide(L)' 'MAKHFDKQFKLDAIQYYHDHRDLGLVGCAKNLGISQQTLSRWQKELRDTGD' A
#
# COMPACT_ATOMS: atom_id res chain seq x y z
N MET A 1 -4.71 14.72 12.48
CA MET A 1 -5.73 14.13 11.58
C MET A 1 -5.21 12.78 11.11
N ALA A 2 -5.85 11.66 11.49
CA ALA A 2 -5.55 10.39 10.83
C ALA A 2 -6.12 10.48 9.41
N LYS A 3 -5.28 10.41 8.38
CA LYS A 3 -5.77 10.25 7.00
C LYS A 3 -6.43 8.88 6.95
N HIS A 4 -7.76 8.86 6.92
CA HIS A 4 -8.51 7.64 6.67
C HIS A 4 -8.45 7.35 5.18
N PHE A 5 -7.95 6.17 4.84
CA PHE A 5 -7.98 5.63 3.50
C PHE A 5 -9.04 4.56 3.45
N ASP A 6 -9.90 4.61 2.44
CA ASP A 6 -10.91 3.60 2.19
C ASP A 6 -10.29 2.21 2.00
N LYS A 7 -11.05 1.16 2.34
CA LYS A 7 -10.60 -0.23 2.20
C LYS A 7 -10.20 -0.54 0.75
N GLN A 8 -10.96 -0.02 -0.22
CA GLN A 8 -10.68 -0.21 -1.63
C GLN A 8 -9.33 0.40 -2.02
N PHE A 9 -9.07 1.65 -1.59
CA PHE A 9 -7.80 2.32 -1.84
C PHE A 9 -6.61 1.52 -1.28
N LYS A 10 -6.74 0.92 -0.10
CA LYS A 10 -5.68 0.08 0.48
C LYS A 10 -5.38 -1.15 -0.39
N LEU A 11 -6.41 -1.83 -0.87
CA LEU A 11 -6.26 -3.00 -1.73
C LEU A 11 -5.67 -2.62 -3.08
N ASP A 12 -6.16 -1.53 -3.69
CA ASP A 12 -5.64 -1.02 -4.96
C ASP A 12 -4.18 -0.58 -4.83
N ALA A 13 -3.80 0.05 -3.72
CA ALA A 13 -2.41 0.44 -3.45
C ALA A 13 -1.46 -0.77 -3.34
N ILE A 14 -1.90 -1.85 -2.70
CA ILE A 14 -1.13 -3.10 -2.62
C ILE A 14 -1.04 -3.74 -4.01
N GLN A 15 -2.16 -3.84 -4.73
CA GLN A 15 -2.19 -4.40 -6.09
C GLN A 15 -1.30 -3.60 -7.05
N TYR A 16 -1.32 -2.27 -6.95
CA TYR A 16 -0.45 -1.38 -7.71
C TYR A 16 1.02 -1.68 -7.47
N TYR A 17 1.43 -1.93 -6.22
CA TYR A 17 2.78 -2.37 -5.91
C TYR A 17 3.13 -3.73 -6.53
N HIS A 18 2.21 -4.68 -6.53
CA HIS A 18 2.44 -5.99 -7.16
C HIS A 18 2.60 -5.91 -8.67
N ASP A 19 1.84 -5.02 -9.32
CA ASP A 19 1.91 -4.75 -10.75
C ASP A 19 3.18 -3.94 -11.12
N HIS A 20 3.57 -2.99 -10.26
CA HIS A 20 4.71 -2.09 -10.48
C HIS A 20 5.90 -2.42 -9.56
N ARG A 21 6.23 -3.70 -9.41
CA ARG A 21 7.36 -4.13 -8.55
C ARG A 21 8.71 -3.54 -8.97
N ASP A 22 8.85 -3.15 -10.24
CA ASP A 22 10.02 -2.46 -10.78
C ASP A 22 10.28 -1.10 -10.10
N LEU A 23 9.21 -0.34 -9.81
CA LEU A 23 9.30 0.96 -9.14
C LEU A 23 9.70 0.85 -7.66
N GLY A 24 9.60 -0.36 -7.09
CA GLY A 24 9.79 -0.63 -5.69
C GLY A 24 8.80 0.08 -4.77
N LEU A 25 8.97 -0.13 -3.46
CA LEU A 25 8.06 0.37 -2.42
C LEU A 25 8.04 1.91 -2.35
N VAL A 26 9.18 2.56 -2.59
CA VAL A 26 9.32 4.02 -2.54
C VAL A 26 8.68 4.68 -3.74
N GLY A 27 8.89 4.14 -4.95
CA GLY A 27 8.29 4.66 -6.18
C GLY A 27 6.76 4.54 -6.15
N CYS A 28 6.26 3.37 -5.74
CA CYS A 28 4.83 3.15 -5.59
C CYS A 28 4.20 4.10 -4.57
N ALA A 29 4.80 4.26 -3.39
CA ALA A 29 4.29 5.16 -2.36
C ALA A 29 4.24 6.62 -2.83
N LYS A 30 5.27 7.08 -3.57
CA LYS A 30 5.30 8.43 -4.16
C LYS A 30 4.18 8.64 -5.18
N ASN A 31 3.97 7.69 -6.10
CA ASN A 31 2.90 7.78 -7.10
C ASN A 31 1.49 7.77 -6.48
N LEU A 32 1.32 6.99 -5.41
CA LEU A 32 0.06 6.88 -4.67
C LEU A 32 -0.17 8.04 -3.68
N GLY A 33 0.79 8.97 -3.52
CA GLY A 33 0.69 10.09 -2.59
C GLY A 33 0.67 9.68 -1.11
N ILE A 34 1.24 8.52 -0.78
CA ILE A 34 1.30 7.95 0.57
C ILE A 34 2.74 7.78 1.03
N SER A 35 2.93 7.55 2.33
CA SER A 35 4.24 7.19 2.87
C SER A 35 4.56 5.72 2.61
N GLN A 36 5.84 5.40 2.38
CA GLN A 36 6.31 4.02 2.25
C GLN A 36 5.89 3.14 3.43
N GLN A 37 5.94 3.70 4.65
CA GLN A 37 5.53 3.03 5.88
C GLN A 37 4.04 2.63 5.86
N THR A 38 3.19 3.46 5.25
CA THR A 38 1.76 3.18 5.08
C THR A 38 1.55 1.98 4.16
N LEU A 39 2.25 1.94 3.02
CA LEU A 39 2.17 0.83 2.07
C LEU A 39 2.71 -0.48 2.68
N SER A 40 3.85 -0.41 3.37
CA SER A 40 4.44 -1.57 4.07
C SER A 40 3.51 -2.13 5.16
N ARG A 41 2.86 -1.24 5.94
CA ARG A 41 1.88 -1.67 6.94
C ARG A 41 0.71 -2.39 6.28
N TRP A 42 0.14 -1.86 5.19
CA TRP A 42 -0.99 -2.50 4.52
C TRP A 42 -0.64 -3.86 3.93
N GLN A 43 0.57 -4.04 3.40
CA GLN A 43 1.04 -5.36 2.97
C GLN A 43 1.10 -6.36 4.13
N LYS A 44 1.56 -5.92 5.32
CA LYS A 44 1.59 -6.77 6.52
C LYS A 44 0.19 -7.12 7.01
N GLU A 45 -0.71 -6.15 7.10
CA GLU A 45 -2.09 -6.36 7.54
C GLU A 45 -2.85 -7.29 6.59
N LEU A 46 -2.64 -7.18 5.28
CA LEU A 46 -3.24 -8.09 4.30
C LEU A 46 -2.73 -9.54 4.50
N ARG A 47 -1.45 -9.70 4.84
CA ARG A 47 -0.86 -11.02 5.13
C ARG A 47 -1.40 -11.63 6.42
N ASP A 48 -1.61 -10.80 7.44
CA ASP A 48 -2.08 -11.19 8.77
C ASP A 48 -3.59 -11.51 8.79
N THR A 49 -4.37 -10.80 7.98
CA THR A 49 -5.83 -11.06 7.83
C THR A 49 -6.13 -12.33 7.01
N GLY A 50 -5.10 -13.00 6.47
CA GLY A 50 -5.22 -14.22 5.67
C GLY A 50 -5.03 -15.53 6.43
N ASP A 51 -4.83 -15.48 7.75
CA ASP A 51 -4.74 -16.65 8.66
C ASP A 51 -6.01 -16.78 9.53
#